data_AF-A0A6B0SE74-F1
#
_entry.id   AF-A0A6B0SE74-F1
#
_cell.length_a   1.000
_cell.length_b   1.000
_cell.length_c   1.000
_cell.angle_alpha   90.00
_cell.angle_beta   90.00
_cell.angle_gamma   90.00
#
_symmetry.space_group_name_H-M   'P 1'
#
loop_
_entity.id
_entity.type
_entity.pdbx_description
1 polymer ?
#
loop_
_entity_poly.entity_id
_entity_poly.type
_entity_poly.pdbx_seq_one_letter_code
_entity_poly.pdbx_strand_id
1 'polypeptide(L)'
;MTGAYRVVLRSTETNPSQDTQESVLPALSQTFGSRIDVDATDISPDDRLRSARIGTVTVADPDVLCEVYEYLEPSRLVKITDIQTNDDTGVVRRKLHEVDREAVDGRDDVAIIGAVDGELLLQVSRDDAG
;
A
#
# COMPACT_ATOMS: atom_id res chain seq x y z
N MET A 1 2.49 17.39 8.32
CA MET A 1 2.38 16.61 7.07
C MET A 1 1.20 15.69 7.25
N THR A 2 0.12 15.84 6.49
CA THR A 2 -1.06 14.97 6.65
C THR A 2 -1.78 14.85 5.31
N GLY A 3 -1.10 14.21 4.35
CA GLY A 3 -1.75 13.61 3.19
C GLY A 3 -2.13 12.18 3.53
N ALA A 4 -3.29 11.71 3.09
CA ALA A 4 -3.66 10.31 3.25
C ALA A 4 -2.84 9.41 2.31
N TYR A 5 -2.48 8.23 2.79
CA TYR A 5 -1.81 7.17 2.04
C TYR A 5 -2.85 6.28 1.36
N ARG A 6 -2.80 6.20 0.04
CA ARG A 6 -3.65 5.31 -0.77
C ARG A 6 -2.85 4.08 -1.19
N VAL A 7 -3.11 2.96 -0.55
CA VAL A 7 -2.54 1.66 -0.85
C VAL A 7 -3.31 1.01 -1.99
N VAL A 8 -2.64 0.72 -3.10
CA VAL A 8 -3.24 0.07 -4.28
C VAL A 8 -3.10 -1.45 -4.15
N LEU A 9 -4.26 -2.12 -4.08
CA LEU A 9 -4.33 -3.57 -3.94
C LEU A 9 -4.59 -4.23 -5.29
N ARG A 10 -3.78 -5.24 -5.60
CA ARG A 10 -3.92 -6.05 -6.81
C ARG A 10 -4.02 -7.52 -6.42
N SER A 11 -4.90 -8.26 -7.08
CA SER A 11 -4.92 -9.72 -6.91
C SER A 11 -3.65 -10.33 -7.53
N THR A 12 -3.14 -11.34 -6.85
CA THR A 12 -1.99 -12.17 -7.28
C THR A 12 -2.44 -13.32 -8.19
N GLU A 13 -3.75 -13.56 -8.31
CA GLU A 13 -4.31 -14.65 -9.07
C GLU A 13 -4.25 -14.38 -10.58
N THR A 14 -4.07 -15.45 -11.35
CA THR A 14 -4.04 -15.40 -12.82
C THR A 14 -5.40 -15.00 -13.41
N ASN A 15 -6.49 -15.34 -12.71
CA ASN A 15 -7.86 -14.92 -12.99
C ASN A 15 -8.44 -14.35 -11.69
N PRO A 16 -8.32 -13.04 -11.46
CA PRO A 16 -8.84 -12.41 -10.26
C PRO A 16 -10.36 -12.54 -10.22
N SER A 17 -10.88 -13.28 -9.27
CA SER A 17 -12.32 -13.47 -9.07
C SER A 17 -12.90 -12.34 -8.19
N GLN A 18 -14.18 -12.00 -8.41
CA GLN A 18 -14.94 -11.16 -7.49
C GLN A 18 -14.85 -11.70 -6.05
N ASP A 19 -14.79 -13.03 -5.88
CA ASP A 19 -14.59 -13.68 -4.58
C ASP A 19 -13.36 -13.16 -3.80
N THR A 20 -12.24 -12.86 -4.47
CA THR A 20 -11.04 -12.35 -3.78
C THR A 20 -11.25 -10.91 -3.30
N GLN A 21 -11.93 -10.09 -4.10
CA GLN A 21 -12.31 -8.73 -3.70
C GLN A 21 -13.30 -8.76 -2.54
N GLU A 22 -14.33 -9.62 -2.63
CA GLU A 22 -15.36 -9.83 -1.61
C GLU A 22 -14.86 -10.52 -0.35
N SER A 23 -13.71 -11.20 -0.40
CA SER A 23 -13.06 -11.78 0.78
C SER A 23 -12.11 -10.80 1.46
N VAL A 24 -11.26 -10.12 0.70
CA VAL A 24 -10.16 -9.33 1.27
C VAL A 24 -10.61 -7.94 1.72
N LEU A 25 -11.41 -7.23 0.91
CA LEU A 25 -11.82 -5.86 1.26
C LEU A 25 -12.70 -5.82 2.52
N PRO A 26 -13.68 -6.72 2.71
CA PRO A 26 -14.44 -6.76 3.95
C PRO A 26 -13.62 -7.22 5.15
N ALA A 27 -12.63 -8.12 4.96
CA ALA A 27 -11.73 -8.52 6.04
C ALA A 27 -10.88 -7.33 6.51
N LEU A 28 -10.36 -6.51 5.59
CA LEU A 28 -9.63 -5.28 5.93
C LEU A 28 -10.52 -4.30 6.69
N SER A 29 -11.73 -4.04 6.20
CA SER A 29 -12.68 -3.15 6.87
C SER A 29 -13.05 -3.65 8.27
N GLN A 30 -13.20 -4.96 8.47
CA GLN A 30 -13.46 -5.55 9.79
C GLN A 30 -12.26 -5.43 10.74
N THR A 31 -11.04 -5.67 10.27
CA THR A 31 -9.82 -5.62 11.10
C THR A 31 -9.45 -4.20 11.51
N PHE A 32 -9.56 -3.25 10.59
CA PHE A 32 -9.07 -1.88 10.80
C PHE A 32 -10.19 -0.88 11.13
N GLY A 33 -11.45 -1.22 10.86
CA GLY A 33 -12.61 -0.40 11.17
C GLY A 33 -12.55 0.97 10.50
N SER A 34 -12.93 2.01 11.25
CA SER A 34 -12.93 3.40 10.79
C SER A 34 -11.55 4.04 10.66
N ARG A 35 -10.45 3.30 10.92
CA ARG A 35 -9.07 3.79 10.74
C ARG A 35 -8.66 3.82 9.27
N ILE A 36 -9.38 3.09 8.43
CA ILE A 36 -9.14 3.01 6.99
C ILE A 36 -10.43 3.26 6.23
N ASP A 37 -10.28 3.73 5.00
CA ASP A 37 -11.35 3.80 4.01
C ASP A 37 -11.04 2.82 2.89
N VAL A 38 -11.97 1.92 2.58
CA VAL A 38 -11.78 0.85 1.61
C VAL A 38 -12.66 1.11 0.40
N ASP A 39 -12.04 1.28 -0.75
CA ASP A 39 -12.72 1.54 -2.02
C ASP A 39 -12.51 0.35 -2.96
N ALA A 40 -13.61 -0.29 -3.35
CA ALA A 40 -13.60 -1.42 -4.26
C ALA A 40 -13.50 -0.92 -5.71
N THR A 41 -12.54 -1.44 -6.48
CA THR A 41 -12.50 -1.16 -7.92
C THR A 41 -13.71 -1.82 -8.59
N ASP A 42 -14.39 -1.11 -9.49
CA ASP A 42 -15.42 -1.74 -10.32
C ASP A 42 -14.76 -2.73 -11.29
N ILE A 43 -14.99 -4.03 -11.07
CA ILE A 43 -14.42 -5.10 -11.90
C ILE A 43 -15.50 -5.54 -12.88
N SER A 44 -15.35 -5.13 -14.15
CA SER A 44 -16.24 -5.59 -15.22
C SER A 44 -16.01 -7.08 -15.54
N PRO A 45 -17.07 -7.85 -15.83
CA PRO A 45 -16.97 -9.29 -16.13
C PRO A 45 -16.23 -9.60 -17.44
N ASP A 46 -16.10 -8.63 -18.35
CA ASP A 46 -15.36 -8.74 -19.61
C ASP A 46 -13.89 -8.31 -19.48
N ASP A 47 -13.51 -7.75 -18.34
CA ASP A 47 -12.14 -7.38 -18.03
C ASP A 47 -11.37 -8.70 -17.79
N ARG A 48 -10.82 -9.27 -18.86
CA ARG A 48 -9.89 -10.40 -18.80
C ARG A 48 -8.57 -9.90 -18.22
N LEU A 49 -8.60 -9.67 -16.91
CA LEU A 49 -7.65 -8.86 -16.17
C LEU A 49 -6.29 -9.54 -16.09
N ARG A 50 -5.43 -9.23 -17.06
CA ARG A 50 -3.99 -9.43 -16.91
C ARG A 50 -3.39 -8.57 -15.79
N SER A 51 -4.16 -7.63 -15.21
CA SER A 51 -3.71 -6.68 -14.16
C SER A 51 -4.79 -6.10 -13.22
N ALA A 52 -5.70 -6.91 -12.67
CA ALA A 52 -6.79 -6.38 -11.83
C ALA A 52 -6.32 -5.75 -10.52
N ARG A 53 -6.26 -4.43 -10.50
CA ARG A 53 -6.44 -3.69 -9.25
C ARG A 53 -7.80 -4.09 -8.68
N ILE A 54 -7.83 -4.69 -7.50
CA ILE A 54 -9.09 -5.10 -6.85
C ILE A 54 -9.67 -4.01 -5.96
N GLY A 55 -8.86 -3.02 -5.56
CA GLY A 55 -9.34 -1.92 -4.75
C GLY A 55 -8.20 -1.04 -4.26
N THR A 56 -8.58 -0.11 -3.40
CA THR A 56 -7.66 0.77 -2.69
C THR A 56 -8.03 0.87 -1.23
N VAL A 57 -7.02 1.01 -0.39
CA VAL A 57 -7.18 1.31 1.04
C VAL A 57 -6.56 2.67 1.29
N THR A 58 -7.34 3.61 1.79
CA THR A 58 -6.88 4.93 2.17
C THR A 58 -6.68 4.98 3.68
N VAL A 59 -5.50 5.42 4.11
CA VAL A 59 -5.08 5.47 5.51
C VAL A 59 -4.54 6.87 5.80
N ALA A 60 -5.04 7.54 6.82
CA ALA A 60 -4.57 8.89 7.18
C ALA A 60 -3.35 8.86 8.13
N ASP A 61 -3.16 7.74 8.82
CA ASP A 61 -2.18 7.59 9.89
C ASP A 61 -1.03 6.66 9.43
N PRO A 62 0.25 7.08 9.55
CA PRO A 62 1.40 6.31 9.09
C PRO A 62 1.62 5.02 9.89
N ASP A 63 1.28 4.99 11.19
CA ASP A 63 1.37 3.77 12.00
C ASP A 63 0.33 2.75 11.51
N VAL A 64 -0.89 3.21 11.22
CA VAL A 64 -1.94 2.35 10.65
C VAL A 64 -1.54 1.86 9.25
N LEU A 65 -0.84 2.66 8.44
CA LEU A 65 -0.31 2.22 7.15
C LEU A 65 0.66 1.04 7.34
N CYS A 66 1.53 1.10 8.35
CA CYS A 66 2.45 0.02 8.66
C CYS A 66 1.71 -1.25 9.10
N GLU A 67 0.68 -1.13 9.95
CA GLU A 67 -0.18 -2.27 10.34
C GLU A 67 -0.89 -2.88 9.12
N VAL A 68 -1.44 -2.07 8.22
CA VAL A 68 -2.10 -2.54 6.99
C VAL A 68 -1.10 -3.24 6.08
N TYR A 69 0.12 -2.70 5.95
CA TYR A 69 1.18 -3.31 5.18
C TYR A 69 1.56 -4.69 5.74
N GLU A 70 1.82 -4.76 7.05
CA GLU A 70 2.16 -6.01 7.76
C GLU A 70 1.07 -7.07 7.62
N TYR A 71 -0.20 -6.66 7.69
CA TYR A 71 -1.33 -7.56 7.53
C TYR A 71 -1.44 -8.14 6.11
N LEU A 72 -1.08 -7.36 5.08
CA LEU A 72 -1.25 -7.71 3.68
C LEU A 72 -0.05 -8.43 3.06
N GLU A 73 1.17 -8.15 3.52
CA GLU A 73 2.42 -8.80 3.08
C GLU A 73 2.33 -10.35 3.02
N PRO A 74 1.84 -11.06 4.07
CA PRO A 74 1.76 -12.51 4.04
C PRO A 74 0.62 -13.05 3.15
N SER A 75 -0.25 -12.19 2.61
CA SER A 75 -1.41 -12.61 1.84
C SER A 75 -0.98 -13.20 0.49
N ARG A 76 -1.47 -14.41 0.19
CA ARG A 76 -1.25 -15.04 -1.12
C ARG A 76 -2.22 -14.59 -2.18
N LEU A 77 -3.28 -13.89 -1.81
CA LEU A 77 -4.40 -13.49 -2.69
C LEU A 77 -4.23 -12.08 -3.24
N VAL A 78 -3.50 -11.23 -2.52
CA VAL A 78 -3.33 -9.82 -2.88
C VAL A 78 -1.90 -9.38 -2.65
N LYS A 79 -1.49 -8.38 -3.42
CA LYS A 79 -0.20 -7.71 -3.24
C LYS A 79 -0.40 -6.20 -3.29
N ILE A 80 0.44 -5.51 -2.54
CA ILE A 80 0.57 -4.06 -2.59
C ILE A 80 1.49 -3.72 -3.76
N THR A 81 0.94 -3.07 -4.78
CA THR A 81 1.74 -2.67 -5.96
C THR A 81 2.29 -1.26 -5.83
N ASP A 82 1.55 -0.38 -5.18
CA ASP A 82 1.85 1.03 -5.10
C ASP A 82 1.21 1.63 -3.84
N ILE A 83 1.88 2.62 -3.25
CA ILE A 83 1.35 3.39 -2.12
C ILE A 83 1.51 4.86 -2.49
N GLN A 84 0.39 5.51 -2.78
CA GLN A 84 0.33 6.88 -3.26
C GLN A 84 0.04 7.81 -2.10
N THR A 85 0.52 9.04 -2.17
CA THR A 85 0.04 10.13 -1.31
C THR A 85 -0.79 11.10 -2.16
N ASN A 86 -1.60 11.94 -1.52
CA ASN A 86 -2.38 12.96 -2.23
C ASN A 86 -1.52 14.13 -2.76
N ASP A 87 -0.27 14.22 -2.32
CA ASP A 87 0.69 15.24 -2.71
C ASP A 87 1.61 14.70 -3.82
N ASP A 88 2.55 15.52 -4.31
CA ASP A 88 3.61 15.11 -5.25
C ASP A 88 4.66 14.17 -4.62
N THR A 89 4.26 13.35 -3.65
CA THR A 89 5.11 12.35 -2.99
C THR A 89 4.53 10.94 -3.17
N GLY A 90 5.38 9.93 -3.08
CA GLY A 90 5.00 8.52 -3.11
C GLY A 90 5.67 7.77 -1.98
N VAL A 91 5.19 6.57 -1.68
CA VAL A 91 5.84 5.70 -0.70
C VAL A 91 6.54 4.56 -1.43
N VAL A 92 7.86 4.51 -1.28
CA VAL A 92 8.70 3.44 -1.81
C VAL A 92 9.10 2.48 -0.69
N ARG A 93 9.38 1.24 -1.10
CA ARG A 93 9.79 0.17 -0.21
C ARG A 93 11.24 -0.17 -0.50
N ARG A 94 12.05 -0.26 0.55
CA ARG A 94 13.46 -0.66 0.44
C ARG A 94 13.80 -1.67 1.52
N LYS A 95 14.71 -2.61 1.26
CA LYS A 95 15.12 -3.53 2.34
C LYS A 95 15.88 -2.75 3.40
N LEU A 96 15.67 -3.14 4.65
CA LEU A 96 16.21 -2.43 5.82
C LEU A 96 17.75 -2.34 5.80
N HIS A 97 18.41 -3.34 5.22
CA HIS A 97 19.87 -3.40 5.07
C HIS A 97 20.41 -2.65 3.83
N GLU A 98 19.53 -2.22 2.91
CA GLU A 98 19.91 -1.42 1.74
C GLU A 98 19.85 0.08 2.02
N VAL A 99 19.26 0.47 3.15
CA VAL A 99 19.03 1.87 3.52
C VAL A 99 19.93 2.25 4.68
N ASP A 100 20.76 3.26 4.45
CA ASP A 100 21.48 3.93 5.53
C ASP A 100 20.55 4.94 6.20
N ARG A 101 20.07 4.60 7.41
CA ARG A 101 19.09 5.43 8.13
C ARG A 101 19.65 6.80 8.50
N GLU A 102 20.94 6.90 8.80
CA GLU A 102 21.59 8.17 9.15
C GLU A 102 21.67 9.09 7.93
N ALA A 103 21.92 8.54 6.74
CA ALA A 103 21.89 9.29 5.49
C ALA A 103 20.47 9.76 5.10
N VAL A 104 19.44 8.99 5.46
CA VAL A 104 18.03 9.31 5.19
C VAL A 104 17.51 10.38 6.13
N ASP A 105 17.83 10.31 7.43
CA ASP A 105 17.40 11.29 8.43
C ASP A 105 17.93 12.71 8.14
N GLY A 106 19.07 12.80 7.43
CA GLY A 106 19.67 14.07 6.99
C GLY A 106 19.11 14.66 5.69
N ARG A 107 18.12 14.02 5.03
CA ARG A 107 17.52 14.49 3.78
C ARG A 107 16.16 15.13 4.02
N ASP A 108 15.95 16.35 3.52
CA ASP A 108 14.64 17.02 3.58
C ASP A 108 13.63 16.46 2.56
N ASP A 109 14.11 15.74 1.54
CA ASP A 109 13.30 15.22 0.42
C ASP A 109 12.75 13.81 0.65
N VAL A 110 13.08 13.21 1.81
CA VAL A 110 12.72 11.85 2.16
C VAL A 110 12.30 11.76 3.63
N ALA A 111 11.31 10.92 3.94
CA ALA A 111 10.88 10.66 5.31
C ALA A 111 10.67 9.18 5.55
N ILE A 112 11.12 8.68 6.72
CA ILE A 112 10.85 7.31 7.14
C ILE A 112 9.46 7.25 7.73
N ILE A 113 8.59 6.42 7.15
CA ILE A 113 7.25 6.15 7.68
C ILE A 113 7.35 5.08 8.76
N GLY A 114 8.05 3.98 8.48
CA GLY A 114 8.18 2.87 9.41
C GLY A 114 8.96 1.68 8.83
N ALA A 115 9.22 0.69 9.68
CA ALA A 115 9.88 -0.55 9.30
C ALA A 115 8.95 -1.75 9.54
N VAL A 116 8.73 -2.57 8.51
CA VAL A 116 7.81 -3.71 8.54
C VAL A 116 8.45 -4.90 7.82
N ASP A 117 8.46 -6.08 8.43
CA ASP A 117 9.03 -7.33 7.90
C ASP A 117 10.43 -7.20 7.24
N GLY A 118 11.32 -6.40 7.84
CA GLY A 118 12.67 -6.18 7.27
C GLY A 118 12.69 -5.28 6.02
N GLU A 119 11.61 -4.56 5.77
CA GLU A 119 11.50 -3.47 4.81
C GLU A 119 11.32 -2.13 5.52
N LEU A 120 11.75 -1.04 4.86
CA LEU A 120 11.48 0.33 5.24
C LEU A 120 10.52 0.94 4.25
N LEU A 121 9.46 1.55 4.78
CA LEU A 121 8.55 2.40 4.05
C LEU A 121 9.10 3.84 4.10
N LEU A 122 9.44 4.36 2.94
CA LEU A 122 10.02 5.69 2.77
C LEU A 122 9.06 6.54 1.95
N GLN A 123 8.68 7.70 2.46
CA GLN A 123 8.02 8.73 1.67
C GLN A 123 9.08 9.52 0.91
N VAL A 124 8.99 9.53 -0.42
CA VAL A 124 9.91 10.24 -1.33
C VAL A 124 9.14 11.22 -2.19
N SER A 125 9.78 12.31 -2.60
CA SER A 125 9.24 13.17 -3.66
C SER A 125 9.15 12.40 -4.99
N ARG A 126 8.10 12.62 -5.78
CA ARG A 126 7.79 11.83 -7.00
C ARG A 126 8.88 11.92 -8.08
N ASP A 127 9.72 12.96 -8.05
CA ASP A 127 10.86 13.12 -8.95
C ASP A 127 12.00 12.13 -8.67
N ASP A 128 12.12 11.65 -7.42
CA ASP A 128 13.16 10.73 -6.93
C ASP A 128 12.69 9.25 -6.92
N ALA A 129 11.43 8.98 -7.31
CA ALA A 129 10.83 7.64 -7.24
C ALA A 129 11.19 6.71 -8.43
N GLY A 130 12.14 7.13 -9.28
CA GLY A 130 12.57 6.44 -10.52
C GLY A 130 13.53 5.28 -10.32
#